data_AF-A0A530Y0F1-F1
#
_entry.id   AF-A0A530Y0F1-F1
#
_cell.length_a   1.000
_cell.length_b   1.000
_cell.length_c   1.000
_cell.angle_alpha   90.00
_cell.angle_beta   90.00
_cell.angle_gamma   90.00
#
_symmetry.space_group_name_H-M   'P 1'
#
loop_
_entity.id
_entity.type
_entity.pdbx_description
1 polymer ?
#
loop_
_entity_poly.entity_id
_entity_poly.type
_entity_poly.pdbx_seq_one_letter_code
_entity_poly.pdbx_strand_id
1 'polypeptide(L)'
;IFPSRGVAGAAAIDNLRRQGMIRPWLFVGPAMIILTIYLIYPVVETLRLSFLDRGGANFVGFANYEWAFGDREFRTSILNNIIWLAVVPAACTFLGLIIAVLTDKIWWGTIA
;
A
#
# COMPACT_ATOMS: atom_id res chain seq x y z
N ILE A 1 -15.32 50.40 23.32
CA ILE A 1 -14.91 49.90 21.99
C ILE A 1 -13.40 50.03 21.92
N PHE A 2 -12.66 48.98 22.29
CA PHE A 2 -11.21 48.99 22.34
C PHE A 2 -10.64 48.42 21.04
N PRO A 3 -9.62 49.05 20.42
CA PRO A 3 -9.09 48.61 19.15
C PRO A 3 -8.30 47.32 19.34
N SER A 4 -8.62 46.29 18.55
CA SER A 4 -7.79 45.10 18.41
C SER A 4 -6.48 45.50 17.73
N ARG A 5 -5.39 45.53 18.49
CA ARG A 5 -4.04 45.79 18.00
C ARG A 5 -3.76 44.87 16.79
N GLY A 6 -3.52 45.47 15.63
CA GLY A 6 -3.36 44.82 14.31
C GLY A 6 -2.19 43.85 14.14
N VAL A 7 -1.55 43.42 15.24
CA VAL A 7 -0.47 42.41 15.26
C VAL A 7 -1.00 41.04 15.70
N ALA A 8 -2.17 40.99 16.36
CA ALA A 8 -2.76 39.73 16.83
C ALA A 8 -3.38 38.89 15.70
N GLY A 9 -3.87 39.53 14.63
CA GLY A 9 -4.55 38.84 13.52
C GLY A 9 -3.62 37.96 12.69
N ALA A 10 -2.46 38.50 12.27
CA ALA A 10 -1.48 37.75 11.47
C ALA A 10 -0.91 36.55 12.24
N ALA A 11 -0.49 36.75 13.49
CA ALA A 11 0.03 35.67 14.32
C ALA A 11 -1.03 34.61 14.68
N ALA A 12 -2.30 35.01 14.85
CA ALA A 12 -3.40 34.06 15.06
C ALA A 12 -3.68 33.20 13.82
N ILE A 13 -3.64 33.80 12.63
CA ILE A 13 -3.77 33.07 11.35
C ILE A 13 -2.62 32.06 11.18
N ASP A 14 -1.38 32.46 11.49
CA ASP A 14 -0.22 31.57 11.41
C ASP A 14 -0.33 30.38 12.37
N ASN A 15 -0.82 30.61 13.59
CA ASN A 15 -1.05 29.55 14.59
C ASN A 15 -2.15 28.58 14.15
N LEU A 16 -3.25 29.07 13.58
CA LEU A 16 -4.33 28.23 13.05
C LEU A 16 -3.83 27.37 11.88
N ARG A 17 -3.00 27.93 10.99
CA ARG A 17 -2.37 27.19 9.89
C ARG A 17 -1.46 26.08 10.43
N ARG A 18 -0.62 26.37 11.42
CA ARG A 18 0.25 25.37 12.08
C ARG A 18 -0.56 24.27 12.77
N GLN A 19 -1.64 24.63 13.47
CA GLN A 19 -2.54 23.66 14.10
C GLN A 19 -3.22 22.75 13.07
N GLY A 20 -3.69 23.32 11.96
CA GLY A 20 -4.27 22.54 10.85
C GLY A 20 -3.28 21.57 10.21
N MET A 21 -1.99 21.93 10.17
CA MET A 21 -0.93 21.06 9.65
C MET A 21 -0.50 19.97 10.63
N ILE A 22 -0.42 20.25 11.94
CA ILE A 22 0.13 19.30 12.93
C ILE A 22 -0.93 18.29 13.42
N ARG A 23 -2.18 18.72 13.59
CA ARG A 23 -3.25 17.87 14.15
C ARG A 23 -3.42 16.54 13.41
N PRO A 24 -3.47 16.48 12.06
CA PRO A 24 -3.64 15.21 11.34
C PRO A 24 -2.52 14.21 11.66
N TRP A 25 -1.27 14.65 11.70
CA TRP A 25 -0.11 13.79 11.99
C TRP A 25 -0.05 13.34 13.44
N LEU A 26 -0.64 14.08 14.39
CA LEU A 26 -0.74 13.62 15.77
C LEU A 26 -1.66 12.40 15.90
N PHE A 27 -2.73 12.33 15.10
CA PHE A 27 -3.66 11.20 15.09
C PHE A 27 -3.20 10.06 14.16
N VAL A 28 -2.66 10.38 12.98
CA VAL A 28 -2.24 9.39 11.99
C VAL A 28 -0.81 8.88 12.25
N GLY A 29 0.06 9.71 12.82
CA GLY A 29 1.48 9.41 13.06
C GLY A 29 1.71 8.11 13.85
N PRO A 30 1.05 7.88 15.00
CA PRO A 30 1.20 6.63 15.75
C PRO A 30 0.81 5.40 14.92
N ALA A 31 -0.30 5.47 14.18
CA ALA A 31 -0.74 4.39 13.31
C ALA A 31 0.25 4.13 12.17
N MET A 32 0.78 5.19 11.55
CA MET A 32 1.81 5.08 10.50
C MET A 32 3.10 4.46 11.02
N ILE A 33 3.55 4.83 12.22
CA ILE A 33 4.76 4.26 12.83
C ILE A 33 4.55 2.76 13.08
N ILE A 34 3.44 2.37 13.71
CA ILE A 34 3.14 0.98 14.00
C ILE A 34 3.03 0.16 12.71
N LEU A 35 2.28 0.66 11.71
CA LEU A 35 2.11 0.00 10.42
C LEU A 35 3.44 -0.16 9.69
N THR A 36 4.28 0.87 9.72
CA THR A 36 5.60 0.85 9.09
C THR A 36 6.49 -0.20 9.76
N ILE A 37 6.58 -0.21 11.09
CA ILE A 37 7.36 -1.22 11.81
C ILE A 37 6.81 -2.61 11.48
N TYR A 38 5.49 -2.79 11.54
CA TYR A 38 4.85 -4.09 11.34
C TYR A 38 5.04 -4.64 9.91
N LEU A 39 5.04 -3.79 8.88
CA LEU A 39 5.21 -4.23 7.49
C LEU A 39 6.68 -4.28 7.06
N ILE A 40 7.48 -3.27 7.42
CA ILE A 40 8.85 -3.14 6.93
C ILE A 40 9.80 -4.07 7.67
N TYR A 41 9.65 -4.23 8.99
CA TYR A 41 10.51 -5.12 9.77
C TYR A 41 10.53 -6.56 9.22
N PRO A 42 9.38 -7.25 9.02
CA PRO A 42 9.41 -8.61 8.49
C PRO A 42 9.91 -8.67 7.03
N VAL A 43 9.71 -7.62 6.23
CA VAL A 43 10.28 -7.56 4.86
C VAL A 43 11.81 -7.51 4.92
N VAL A 44 12.37 -6.65 5.75
CA VAL A 44 13.83 -6.57 5.93
C VAL A 44 14.38 -7.87 6.49
N GLU A 45 13.69 -8.49 7.45
CA GLU A 45 14.14 -9.75 8.04
C GLU A 45 14.05 -10.92 7.05
N THR A 46 12.99 -11.02 6.25
CA THR A 46 12.88 -12.04 5.19
C THR A 46 13.93 -11.85 4.10
N LEU A 47 14.24 -10.61 3.73
CA LEU A 47 15.35 -10.29 2.84
C LEU A 47 16.71 -10.64 3.46
N ARG A 48 16.92 -10.42 4.76
CA ARG A 48 18.15 -10.85 5.43
C ARG A 48 18.25 -12.38 5.38
N LEU A 49 17.20 -13.07 5.81
CA LEU A 49 17.14 -14.54 5.87
C LEU A 49 17.33 -15.21 4.50
N SER A 50 16.90 -14.59 3.40
CA SER A 50 17.08 -15.16 2.06
C SER A 50 18.55 -15.23 1.62
N PHE A 51 19.46 -14.49 2.26
CA PHE A 51 20.92 -14.63 2.07
C PHE A 51 21.58 -15.61 3.03
N LEU A 52 20.84 -16.18 3.98
CA LEU A 52 21.35 -17.17 4.91
C LEU A 52 20.97 -18.59 4.47
N ASP A 53 21.64 -19.59 5.03
CA ASP A 53 21.31 -20.99 4.82
C ASP A 53 19.93 -21.34 5.37
N ARG A 54 19.47 -22.58 5.10
CA ARG A 54 18.16 -23.07 5.59
C ARG A 54 18.01 -23.01 7.10
N GLY A 55 19.11 -23.01 7.85
CA GLY A 55 19.14 -22.88 9.31
C GLY A 55 19.17 -21.44 9.82
N GLY A 56 19.34 -20.44 8.95
CA GLY A 56 19.46 -19.03 9.34
C GLY A 56 20.74 -18.71 10.13
N ALA A 57 21.76 -19.57 10.04
CA ALA A 57 22.99 -19.47 10.82
C ALA A 57 24.18 -19.02 9.97
N ASN A 58 24.28 -19.51 8.73
CA ASN A 58 25.42 -19.25 7.86
C ASN A 58 25.01 -18.30 6.72
N PHE A 59 25.82 -17.28 6.45
CA PHE A 59 25.61 -16.42 5.30
C PHE A 59 26.09 -17.13 4.02
N VAL A 60 25.16 -17.37 3.08
CA VAL A 60 25.43 -18.07 1.81
C VAL A 60 25.37 -17.13 0.60
N GLY A 61 25.13 -15.84 0.80
CA GLY A 61 25.04 -14.86 -0.27
C GLY A 61 23.90 -15.19 -1.24
N PHE A 62 24.21 -15.21 -2.54
CA PHE A 62 23.20 -15.40 -3.60
C PHE A 62 22.88 -16.87 -3.94
N ALA A 63 23.50 -17.84 -3.26
CA ALA A 63 23.37 -19.26 -3.59
C ALA A 63 21.91 -19.74 -3.59
N ASN A 64 21.07 -19.25 -2.68
CA ASN A 64 19.65 -19.58 -2.63
C ASN A 64 18.89 -19.11 -3.88
N TYR A 65 19.25 -17.95 -4.42
CA TYR A 65 18.63 -17.39 -5.61
C TYR A 65 19.04 -18.18 -6.86
N GLU A 66 20.34 -18.50 -7.01
CA GLU A 66 20.83 -19.35 -8.11
C GLU A 66 20.14 -20.72 -8.12
N TRP A 67 20.01 -21.34 -6.95
CA TRP A 67 19.26 -22.59 -6.79
C TRP A 67 17.79 -22.43 -7.21
N ALA A 68 17.11 -21.39 -6.73
CA ALA A 68 15.70 -21.15 -7.03
C ALA A 68 15.46 -20.91 -8.53
N PHE A 69 16.34 -20.17 -9.21
CA PHE A 69 16.24 -19.96 -10.66
C PHE A 69 16.53 -21.22 -11.49
N GLY A 70 17.41 -22.11 -10.99
CA GLY A 70 17.65 -23.42 -11.61
C GLY A 70 16.50 -24.40 -11.41
N ASP A 71 15.70 -24.23 -10.36
CA ASP A 71 14.62 -25.15 -10.00
C ASP A 71 13.38 -25.00 -10.91
N ARG A 72 12.97 -26.12 -11.50
CA ARG A 72 11.85 -26.15 -12.46
C ARG A 72 10.50 -25.92 -11.77
N GLU A 73 10.33 -26.44 -10.56
CA GLU A 73 9.09 -26.35 -9.81
C GLU A 73 8.86 -24.91 -9.33
N PHE A 74 9.90 -24.26 -8.81
CA PHE A 74 9.91 -22.86 -8.42
C PHE A 74 9.53 -21.94 -9.57
N ARG A 75 10.19 -22.10 -10.74
CA ARG A 75 9.87 -21.33 -11.95
C ARG A 75 8.42 -21.52 -12.40
N THR A 76 7.93 -22.77 -12.40
CA THR A 76 6.55 -23.07 -12.78
C THR A 76 5.57 -22.42 -11.82
N SER A 77 5.86 -22.46 -10.52
CA SER A 77 5.02 -21.86 -9.47
C SER A 77 4.96 -20.34 -9.55
N ILE A 78 6.09 -19.68 -9.84
CA ILE A 78 6.14 -18.22 -10.08
C ILE A 78 5.33 -17.84 -11.31
N LEU A 79 5.53 -18.53 -12.45
CA LEU A 79 4.81 -18.24 -13.68
C LEU A 79 3.30 -18.42 -13.50
N ASN A 80 2.88 -19.50 -12.84
CA ASN A 80 1.48 -19.71 -12.52
C ASN A 80 0.92 -18.58 -11.65
N ASN A 81 1.64 -18.16 -10.60
CA ASN A 81 1.21 -17.03 -9.77
C ASN A 81 1.08 -15.73 -10.56
N ILE A 82 2.04 -15.41 -11.43
CA ILE A 82 2.01 -14.19 -12.25
C ILE A 82 0.82 -14.23 -13.22
N ILE A 83 0.57 -15.38 -13.86
CA ILE A 83 -0.59 -15.57 -14.74
C ILE A 83 -1.88 -15.33 -13.96
N TRP A 84 -2.03 -15.93 -12.78
CA TRP A 84 -3.21 -15.73 -11.93
C TRP A 84 -3.38 -14.27 -11.49
N LEU A 85 -2.28 -13.60 -11.09
CA LEU A 85 -2.27 -12.20 -10.70
C LEU A 85 -2.73 -11.27 -11.84
N ALA A 86 -2.42 -11.60 -13.09
CA ALA A 86 -2.81 -10.79 -14.24
C ALA A 86 -4.24 -11.13 -14.74
N VAL A 87 -4.52 -12.42 -14.92
CA VAL A 87 -5.74 -12.89 -15.57
C VAL A 87 -6.98 -12.63 -14.73
N VAL A 88 -6.93 -12.88 -13.41
CA VAL A 88 -8.13 -12.74 -12.57
C VAL A 88 -8.58 -11.29 -12.45
N PRO A 89 -7.74 -10.32 -12.06
CA PRO A 89 -8.18 -8.92 -11.99
C PRO A 89 -8.63 -8.38 -13.34
N ALA A 90 -7.96 -8.76 -14.43
CA ALA A 90 -8.37 -8.37 -15.78
C ALA A 90 -9.75 -8.92 -16.14
N ALA A 91 -9.99 -10.21 -15.89
CA ALA A 91 -11.27 -10.85 -16.13
C ALA A 91 -12.38 -10.24 -15.25
N CYS A 92 -12.13 -10.05 -13.95
CA CYS A 92 -13.07 -9.40 -13.03
C CYS A 92 -13.43 -7.99 -13.50
N THR A 93 -12.43 -7.19 -13.91
CA THR A 93 -12.63 -5.83 -14.41
C THR A 93 -13.42 -5.83 -15.72
N PHE A 94 -13.06 -6.72 -16.66
CA PHE A 94 -13.74 -6.86 -17.94
C PHE A 94 -15.22 -7.23 -17.76
N LEU A 95 -15.50 -8.26 -16.96
CA LEU A 95 -16.86 -8.68 -16.65
C LEU A 95 -17.64 -7.60 -15.88
N GLY A 96 -16.99 -6.95 -14.91
CA GLY A 96 -17.58 -5.82 -14.19
C GLY A 96 -17.98 -4.67 -15.11
N LEU A 97 -17.16 -4.36 -16.11
CA LEU A 97 -17.46 -3.33 -17.10
C LEU A 97 -18.63 -3.71 -18.01
N ILE A 98 -18.71 -4.98 -18.45
CA ILE A 98 -19.85 -5.48 -19.22
C ILE A 98 -21.14 -5.28 -18.43
N ILE A 99 -21.16 -5.70 -17.16
CA ILE A 99 -22.33 -5.55 -16.30
C ILE A 99 -22.67 -4.07 -16.13
N ALA A 100 -21.69 -3.21 -15.84
CA ALA A 100 -21.91 -1.77 -15.67
C ALA A 100 -22.58 -1.14 -16.91
N VAL A 101 -22.10 -1.46 -18.11
CA VAL A 101 -22.67 -0.94 -19.37
C VAL A 101 -24.07 -1.49 -19.64
N LEU A 102 -24.32 -2.77 -19.33
CA LEU A 102 -25.66 -3.35 -19.46
C LEU A 102 -26.64 -2.69 -18.50
N THR A 103 -26.23 -2.44 -17.26
CA THR A 103 -27.06 -1.76 -16.24
C THR A 103 -27.36 -0.32 -16.61
N ASP A 104 -26.39 0.43 -17.15
CA ASP A 104 -26.59 1.82 -17.62
C ASP A 104 -27.69 1.94 -18.69
N LYS A 105 -27.86 0.89 -19.51
CA LYS A 105 -28.89 0.83 -20.56
C LYS A 105 -30.29 0.45 -20.04
N ILE A 106 -30.46 0.11 -18.76
CA ILE A 106 -31.76 -0.29 -18.21
C ILE A 106 -32.59 0.96 -17.90
N TRP A 107 -33.64 1.16 -18.71
CA TRP A 107 -34.65 2.23 -18.61
C TRP A 107 -35.59 2.10 -17.40
N TRP A 108 -35.08 1.85 -16.20
CA TRP A 108 -35.89 1.89 -14.96
C TRP A 108 -35.71 3.20 -14.18
N GLY A 109 -34.81 4.10 -14.62
CA GLY A 109 -34.56 5.40 -13.98
C GLY A 109 -35.57 6.51 -14.24
N THR A 110 -36.66 6.26 -14.99
CA THR A 110 -37.71 7.27 -15.27
C THR A 110 -38.99 7.06 -14.44
N ILE A 111 -39.04 6.07 -13.55
CA ILE A 111 -40.22 5.75 -12.72
C ILE A 111 -39.94 5.93 -11.21
N ALA A 112 -39.03 6.83 -10.82
CA ALA A 112 -38.84 7.24 -9.43
C ALA A 112 -38.80 8.77 -9.32
#